data_AF-A0A1V4ZGE2-F1
#
_entry.id   AF-A0A1V4ZGE2-F1
#
_cell.length_a   1.000
_cell.length_b   1.000
_cell.length_c   1.000
_cell.angle_alpha   90.00
_cell.angle_beta   90.00
_cell.angle_gamma   90.00
#
_symmetry.space_group_name_H-M   'P 1'
#
loop_
_entity.id
_entity.type
_entity.pdbx_description
1 polymer ?
#
loop_
_entity_poly.entity_id
_entity_poly.type
_entity_poly.pdbx_seq_one_letter_code
_entity_poly.pdbx_strand_id
1 'polypeptide(L)'
;MAFSVHVNIERCTGCGNCVIACPVDALELFTVDPVTKEKIYAVKNGKSVHLDVKAELCAGCGVCVKACPYDVIRLSGKGAEVMTEA
;
A
#
# COMPACT_ATOMS: atom_id res chain seq x y z
N MET A 1 -9.52 14.93 -2.65
CA MET A 1 -9.56 14.66 -1.21
C MET A 1 -8.12 14.40 -0.76
N ALA A 2 -7.67 14.91 0.40
CA ALA A 2 -6.25 14.90 0.77
C ALA A 2 -5.94 13.80 1.81
N PHE A 3 -5.98 12.54 1.36
CA PHE A 3 -5.53 11.39 2.15
C PHE A 3 -4.23 10.86 1.56
N SER A 4 -3.27 10.47 2.40
CA SER A 4 -2.01 9.85 1.99
C SER A 4 -1.80 8.53 2.71
N VAL A 5 -1.43 7.51 1.95
CA VAL A 5 -1.06 6.20 2.48
C VAL A 5 0.47 6.16 2.57
N HIS A 6 1.00 5.86 3.74
CA HIS A 6 2.43 5.72 4.00
C HIS A 6 2.73 4.26 4.28
N VAL A 7 3.71 3.69 3.58
CA VAL A 7 4.10 2.28 3.75
C VAL A 7 5.58 2.18 4.07
N ASN A 8 5.93 1.48 5.15
CA ASN A 8 7.31 1.12 5.42
C ASN A 8 7.72 -0.03 4.49
N ILE A 9 8.42 0.31 3.40
CA ILE A 9 8.81 -0.65 2.37
C ILE A 9 9.90 -1.63 2.83
N GLU A 10 10.72 -1.26 3.81
CA GLU A 10 11.77 -2.13 4.36
C GLU A 10 11.17 -3.35 5.07
N ARG A 11 10.04 -3.13 5.77
CA ARG A 11 9.28 -4.16 6.46
C ARG A 11 8.16 -4.77 5.61
N CYS A 12 7.82 -4.16 4.48
CA CYS A 12 6.83 -4.70 3.56
C CYS A 12 7.32 -6.02 2.94
N THR A 13 6.46 -7.02 2.97
CA THR A 13 6.71 -8.33 2.33
C THR A 13 6.09 -8.43 0.95
N GLY A 14 5.24 -7.48 0.56
CA GLY A 14 4.59 -7.50 -0.75
C GLY A 14 3.52 -8.59 -0.90
N CYS A 15 2.87 -9.00 0.20
CA CYS A 15 1.89 -10.08 0.23
C CYS A 15 0.58 -9.82 -0.54
N GLY A 16 0.26 -8.58 -0.90
CA GLY A 16 -0.94 -8.26 -1.70
C GLY A 16 -2.22 -8.00 -0.93
N ASN A 17 -2.28 -8.27 0.39
CA ASN A 17 -3.52 -8.13 1.16
C ASN A 17 -4.13 -6.72 1.11
N CYS A 18 -3.30 -5.68 1.12
CA CYS A 18 -3.78 -4.29 1.03
C CYS A 18 -4.42 -3.96 -0.34
N VAL A 19 -3.95 -4.60 -1.41
CA VAL A 19 -4.50 -4.43 -2.76
C VAL A 19 -5.87 -5.08 -2.84
N ILE A 20 -5.97 -6.36 -2.44
CA ILE A 20 -7.25 -7.10 -2.47
C ILE A 20 -8.29 -6.50 -1.52
N ALA A 21 -7.88 -5.94 -0.38
CA ALA A 21 -8.79 -5.33 0.56
C ALA A 21 -9.32 -3.95 0.11
N CYS A 22 -8.72 -3.32 -0.90
CA CYS A 22 -9.10 -1.97 -1.31
C CYS A 22 -10.41 -2.00 -2.11
N PRO A 23 -11.51 -1.39 -1.63
CA PRO A 23 -12.80 -1.44 -2.33
C PRO A 23 -12.87 -0.53 -3.57
N VAL A 24 -11.85 0.28 -3.79
CA VAL A 24 -11.78 1.31 -4.84
C VAL A 24 -10.53 1.15 -5.71
N ASP A 25 -9.84 0.02 -5.62
CA ASP A 25 -8.64 -0.31 -6.41
C ASP A 25 -7.58 0.81 -6.45
N ALA A 26 -7.41 1.51 -5.32
CA ALA A 26 -6.45 2.61 -5.19
C ALA A 26 -5.01 2.14 -4.98
N LEU A 27 -4.78 0.84 -4.77
CA LEU A 27 -3.48 0.25 -4.44
C LEU A 27 -3.08 -0.75 -5.53
N GLU A 28 -1.83 -0.71 -5.98
CA GLU A 28 -1.29 -1.64 -6.98
C GLU A 28 0.08 -2.17 -6.53
N LEU A 29 0.27 -3.48 -6.52
CA LEU A 29 1.55 -4.13 -6.22
C LEU A 29 2.18 -4.67 -7.50
N PHE A 30 3.41 -4.25 -7.77
CA PHE A 30 4.16 -4.71 -8.94
C PHE A 30 5.67 -4.74 -8.65
N THR A 31 6.39 -5.32 -9.59
CA THR A 31 7.84 -5.26 -9.69
C THR A 31 8.20 -4.54 -10.99
N VAL A 32 9.38 -3.94 -11.08
CA VAL A 32 9.85 -3.31 -12.32
C VAL A 32 10.93 -4.18 -12.97
N ASP A 33 10.84 -4.37 -14.28
CA ASP A 33 11.90 -5.01 -15.04
C ASP A 33 13.17 -4.13 -15.02
N PRO A 34 14.35 -4.67 -14.64
CA PRO A 34 15.55 -3.85 -14.54
C PRO A 34 16.06 -3.34 -15.89
N VAL A 35 15.73 -4.01 -17.00
CA VAL A 35 16.14 -3.69 -18.37
C VAL A 35 15.09 -2.84 -19.07
N THR A 36 13.85 -3.33 -19.20
CA THR A 36 12.80 -2.65 -19.99
C THR A 36 12.09 -1.55 -19.21
N LYS A 37 12.22 -1.53 -17.87
CA LYS A 37 11.49 -0.62 -16.96
C LYS A 37 9.97 -0.80 -16.95
N GLU A 38 9.48 -1.90 -17.52
CA GLU A 38 8.05 -2.20 -17.53
C GLU A 38 7.58 -2.74 -16.18
N LYS A 39 6.29 -2.52 -15.89
CA LYS A 39 5.62 -3.16 -14.74
C LYS A 39 5.44 -4.65 -15.03
N ILE A 40 5.91 -5.48 -14.10
CA ILE A 40 5.77 -6.93 -14.14
C ILE A 40 5.19 -7.45 -12.82
N TYR A 41 4.36 -8.50 -12.90
CA TYR A 41 3.70 -9.12 -11.75
C TYR A 41 4.43 -10.40 -11.31
N ALA A 42 5.73 -10.27 -11.05
CA ALA A 42 6.59 -11.36 -10.61
C ALA A 42 7.09 -11.13 -9.18
N VAL A 43 7.09 -12.19 -8.37
CA VAL A 43 7.67 -12.20 -7.02
C VAL A 43 9.18 -12.42 -7.13
N LYS A 44 9.99 -11.50 -6.61
CA LYS A 44 11.44 -11.66 -6.52
C LYS A 44 11.83 -11.79 -5.05
N ASN A 45 12.52 -12.87 -4.70
CA ASN A 45 12.96 -13.16 -3.32
C ASN A 45 11.82 -13.11 -2.28
N GLY A 46 10.64 -13.64 -2.64
CA GLY A 46 9.47 -13.64 -1.77
C GLY A 46 8.85 -12.26 -1.51
N LYS A 47 9.27 -11.21 -2.24
CA LYS A 47 8.73 -9.86 -2.13
C LYS A 47 8.23 -9.35 -3.49
N SER A 48 7.13 -8.59 -3.45
CA SER A 48 6.84 -7.59 -4.48
C SER A 48 7.40 -6.25 -4.00
N VAL A 49 8.04 -5.51 -4.90
CA VAL A 49 9.02 -4.49 -4.52
C VAL A 49 8.44 -3.06 -4.59
N HIS A 50 7.33 -2.86 -5.30
CA HIS A 50 6.70 -1.57 -5.44
C HIS A 50 5.21 -1.64 -5.12
N LEU A 51 4.77 -0.74 -4.25
CA LEU A 51 3.37 -0.45 -3.99
C LEU A 51 3.09 0.97 -4.49
N ASP A 52 2.17 1.10 -5.43
CA ASP A 52 1.70 2.38 -5.95
C ASP A 52 0.31 2.70 -5.38
N VAL A 53 0.07 3.98 -5.14
CA VAL A 53 -1.14 4.48 -4.48
C VAL A 53 -1.74 5.59 -5.33
N LYS A 54 -2.89 5.31 -5.94
CA LYS A 54 -3.68 6.27 -6.70
C LYS A 54 -4.47 7.15 -5.74
N ALA A 55 -3.85 8.26 -5.31
CA ALA A 55 -4.42 9.16 -4.30
C ALA A 55 -5.77 9.75 -4.71
N GLU A 56 -6.03 9.86 -6.02
CA GLU A 56 -7.29 10.29 -6.61
C GLU A 56 -8.44 9.30 -6.41
N LEU A 57 -8.15 8.01 -6.28
CA LEU A 57 -9.12 6.95 -6.00
C LEU A 57 -9.27 6.69 -4.49
N CYS A 58 -8.27 7.07 -3.70
CA CYS A 58 -8.24 6.78 -2.27
C CYS A 58 -9.38 7.50 -1.51
N ALA A 59 -10.33 6.72 -1.01
CA ALA A 59 -11.44 7.22 -0.18
C ALA A 59 -11.06 7.46 1.29
N GLY A 60 -9.84 7.10 1.71
CA GLY A 60 -9.41 7.26 3.10
C GLY A 60 -10.07 6.31 4.11
N CYS A 61 -10.57 5.14 3.68
CA CYS A 61 -11.33 4.23 4.55
C CYS A 61 -10.47 3.40 5.54
N GLY A 62 -9.15 3.34 5.38
CA GLY A 62 -8.23 2.67 6.30
C GLY A 62 -8.26 1.14 6.29
N VAL A 63 -9.01 0.50 5.39
CA VAL A 63 -9.07 -0.98 5.31
C VAL A 63 -7.71 -1.61 4.99
N CYS A 64 -6.86 -0.93 4.21
CA CYS A 64 -5.51 -1.39 3.90
C CYS A 64 -4.60 -1.44 5.13
N VAL A 65 -4.81 -0.55 6.11
CA VAL A 65 -4.09 -0.57 7.40
C VAL A 65 -4.43 -1.86 8.15
N LYS A 66 -5.73 -2.16 8.30
CA LYS A 66 -6.19 -3.38 8.99
C LYS A 66 -5.84 -4.68 8.26
N ALA A 67 -5.80 -4.65 6.94
CA ALA A 67 -5.47 -5.81 6.12
C ALA A 67 -3.98 -6.15 6.13
N CYS A 68 -3.12 -5.24 6.59
CA CYS A 68 -1.68 -5.46 6.62
C CYS A 68 -1.28 -6.28 7.86
N PRO A 69 -0.88 -7.56 7.73
CA PRO A 69 -0.56 -8.39 8.89
C PRO A 69 0.80 -8.04 9.54
N TYR A 70 1.52 -7.06 8.98
CA TYR A 70 2.83 -6.62 9.47
C TYR A 70 2.79 -5.20 10.05
N ASP A 71 1.61 -4.56 10.07
CA ASP A 71 1.39 -3.20 10.58
C ASP A 71 2.35 -2.16 9.97
N VAL A 72 2.62 -2.26 8.66
CA VAL A 72 3.56 -1.37 7.95
C VAL A 72 2.88 -0.23 7.19
N ILE A 73 1.55 -0.18 7.19
CA ILE A 73 0.76 0.82 6.46
C ILE A 73 0.16 1.82 7.46
N ARG A 74 0.28 3.11 7.16
CA ARG A 74 -0.38 4.21 7.88
C ARG A 74 -1.19 5.05 6.90
N LEU A 75 -2.29 5.62 7.38
CA LEU A 75 -3.12 6.55 6.63
C LEU A 75 -3.07 7.91 7.32
N SER A 76 -2.82 8.97 6.56
CA SER A 76 -2.81 10.36 7.03
C SER A 76 -3.83 11.19 6.25
N GLY A 77 -4.48 12.17 6.89
CA GLY A 77 -5.42 13.10 6.24
C GLY A 77 -6.01 14.12 7.22
N LYS A 78 -6.54 15.24 6.72
CA LYS A 78 -7.18 16.27 7.57
C LYS A 78 -8.43 15.67 8.24
N GLY A 79 -8.36 15.45 9.56
CA GLY A 79 -9.44 14.91 10.39
C GLY A 79 -9.20 13.51 10.95
N ALA A 80 -8.09 12.84 10.61
CA ALA A 80 -7.66 11.63 11.31
C ALA A 80 -6.81 12.06 12.51
N GLU A 81 -7.43 12.16 13.69
CA GLU A 81 -6.68 12.06 14.94
C GLU A 81 -5.84 10.79 14.85
N VAL A 82 -4.52 10.97 14.90
CA VAL A 82 -3.57 9.88 14.90
C VAL A 82 -4.01 8.93 16.02
N MET A 83 -4.42 7.71 15.67
CA MET A 83 -4.62 6.65 16.64
C MET A 83 -3.25 6.24 17.19
N THR A 84 -2.69 7.08 18.08
CA THR A 84 -1.72 6.69 19.10
C THR A 84 -2.51 6.47 20.37
N GLU A 85 -2.99 5.25 20.59
CA GLU A 85 -3.43 4.85 21.93
C GLU A 85 -2.89 3.44 22.23
N ALA A 86 -2.20 3.38 23.38
CA ALA A 86 -1.55 2.27 24.09
C ALA A 86 -0.14 1.86 23.62
#